data_AF-A0A7Y0ZIY1-F1
#
_entry.id   AF-A0A7Y0ZIY1-F1
#
_cell.length_a   1.000
_cell.length_b   1.000
_cell.length_c   1.000
_cell.angle_alpha   90.00
_cell.angle_beta   90.00
_cell.angle_gamma   90.00
#
_symmetry.space_group_name_H-M   'P 1'
#
loop_
_entity.id
_entity.type
_entity.pdbx_description
1 polymer ?
#
loop_
_entity_poly.entity_id
_entity_poly.type
_entity_poly.pdbx_seq_one_letter_code
_entity_poly.pdbx_strand_id
1 'polypeptide(L)' 'MKSTETLIELIDDIEQLGDKLMLIVNIATSEHQLTERARRGFLEYGIDTINSFSAIETRIKIYRKSCAPS' A
#
# COMPACT_ATOMS: atom_id res chain seq x y z
N MET A 1 23.04 -10.63 9.25
CA MET A 1 21.83 -11.39 8.88
C MET A 1 20.51 -10.61 9.01
N LYS A 2 20.50 -9.30 9.34
CA LYS A 2 19.25 -8.51 9.49
C LYS A 2 18.67 -7.93 8.18
N SER A 3 19.45 -7.79 7.10
CA SER A 3 18.94 -7.08 5.90
C SER A 3 17.95 -7.90 5.07
N THR A 4 18.06 -9.22 5.07
CA THR A 4 17.20 -10.09 4.25
C THR A 4 15.77 -10.17 4.78
N GLU A 5 15.60 -10.20 6.11
CA GLU A 5 14.27 -10.17 6.76
C GLU A 5 13.55 -8.85 6.46
N THR A 6 14.24 -7.72 6.53
CA THR A 6 13.65 -6.40 6.20
C THR A 6 13.28 -6.27 4.72
N LEU A 7 14.01 -6.92 3.80
CA LEU A 7 13.67 -6.90 2.38
C LEU A 7 12.41 -7.71 2.08
N ILE A 8 12.28 -8.91 2.68
CA ILE A 8 11.10 -9.76 2.50
C ILE A 8 9.85 -9.04 3.03
N GLU A 9 9.91 -8.47 4.23
CA GLU A 9 8.80 -7.68 4.79
C GLU A 9 8.39 -6.52 3.88
N LEU A 10 9.37 -5.80 3.30
CA LEU A 10 9.09 -4.71 2.36
C LEU A 10 8.44 -5.19 1.06
N ILE A 11 8.80 -6.37 0.57
CA ILE A 11 8.16 -6.98 -0.60
C ILE A 11 6.71 -7.33 -0.26
N ASP A 12 6.47 -8.00 0.87
CA ASP A 12 5.12 -8.37 1.31
C ASP A 12 4.22 -7.13 1.47
N ASP A 13 4.76 -6.03 2.02
CA ASP A 13 4.01 -4.78 2.16
C ASP A 13 3.63 -4.18 0.79
N ILE A 14 4.52 -4.24 -0.20
CA ILE A 14 4.28 -3.74 -1.56
C ILE A 14 3.23 -4.61 -2.27
N GLU A 15 3.31 -5.93 -2.13
CA GLU A 15 2.32 -6.86 -2.69
C GLU A 15 0.93 -6.59 -2.12
N GLN A 16 0.83 -6.49 -0.78
CA GLN A 16 -0.42 -6.14 -0.12
C GLN A 16 -0.95 -4.77 -0.58
N LEU A 17 -0.08 -3.78 -0.78
CA LEU A 17 -0.49 -2.48 -1.30
C LEU A 17 -1.03 -2.58 -2.73
N GLY A 18 -0.43 -3.42 -3.57
CA GLY A 18 -0.92 -3.74 -4.91
C GLY A 18 -2.35 -4.29 -4.89
N ASP A 19 -2.63 -5.24 -4.00
CA ASP A 19 -3.97 -5.82 -3.84
C ASP A 19 -5.01 -4.76 -3.43
N LYS A 20 -4.66 -3.88 -2.50
CA LYS A 20 -5.53 -2.76 -2.07
C LYS A 20 -5.84 -1.81 -3.23
N LEU A 21 -4.82 -1.45 -4.01
CA LEU A 21 -4.97 -0.58 -5.18
C LEU A 21 -5.84 -1.25 -6.26
N MET A 22 -5.67 -2.55 -6.50
CA MET A 22 -6.51 -3.30 -7.43
C MET A 22 -7.98 -3.31 -7.01
N LEU A 23 -8.26 -3.49 -5.71
CA LEU A 23 -9.62 -3.36 -5.19
C LEU A 23 -10.19 -1.96 -5.44
N ILE A 24 -9.38 -0.92 -5.19
CA ILE A 24 -9.80 0.48 -5.42
C ILE A 24 -10.17 0.71 -6.88
N VAL A 25 -9.30 0.30 -7.80
CA VAL A 25 -9.53 0.42 -9.24
C VAL A 25 -10.78 -0.34 -9.64
N ASN A 26 -10.92 -1.60 -9.24
CA ASN A 26 -12.07 -2.43 -9.61
C ASN A 26 -13.40 -1.83 -9.15
N ILE A 27 -13.45 -1.26 -7.94
CA ILE A 27 -14.67 -0.61 -7.44
C ILE A 27 -14.91 0.70 -8.19
N ALA A 28 -13.87 1.52 -8.39
CA ALA A 28 -13.97 2.82 -9.06
C ALA A 28 -14.38 2.71 -10.54
N THR A 29 -13.97 1.64 -11.22
CA THR A 29 -14.31 1.37 -12.62
C THR A 29 -15.53 0.46 -12.77
N SER A 30 -16.10 -0.04 -11.67
CA SER A 30 -17.30 -0.86 -11.75
C SER A 30 -18.48 -0.05 -12.27
N GLU A 31 -19.31 -0.68 -13.11
CA GLU A 31 -20.59 -0.11 -13.56
C GLU A 31 -21.64 -0.07 -12.44
N HIS A 32 -21.33 -0.66 -11.29
CA HIS A 32 -22.24 -0.75 -10.15
C HIS A 32 -22.20 0.54 -9.34
N GLN A 33 -23.36 1.16 -9.17
CA GLN A 33 -23.46 2.34 -8.31
C GLN A 33 -23.32 1.93 -6.84
N LEU A 34 -22.33 2.52 -6.16
CA LEU A 34 -22.19 2.39 -4.72
C LEU A 34 -23.35 3.08 -3.99
N THR A 35 -23.85 2.44 -2.96
CA THR A 35 -24.70 3.12 -1.98
C THR A 35 -23.89 4.21 -1.26
N GLU A 36 -24.56 5.21 -0.69
CA GLU A 36 -23.88 6.29 0.05
C GLU A 36 -23.05 5.79 1.24
N ARG A 37 -23.42 4.67 1.85
CA ARG A 37 -22.62 4.03 2.90
C ARG A 37 -21.37 3.37 2.31
N ALA A 38 -21.53 2.62 1.22
CA ALA A 38 -20.40 1.96 0.55
C ALA A 38 -19.41 2.98 -0.03
N ARG A 39 -19.90 4.10 -0.59
CA ARG A 39 -19.07 5.21 -1.08
C ARG A 39 -18.20 5.80 0.03
N ARG A 40 -18.75 6.01 1.23
CA ARG A 40 -17.97 6.51 2.37
C ARG A 40 -16.89 5.53 2.81
N GLY A 41 -17.25 4.26 3.01
CA GLY A 41 -16.27 3.23 3.37
C GLY A 41 -15.19 3.07 2.30
N PHE A 42 -15.54 3.20 1.03
CA PHE A 42 -14.60 3.20 -0.09
C PHE A 42 -13.61 4.35 -0.02
N LEU A 43 -14.07 5.57 0.28
CA LEU A 43 -13.20 6.74 0.43
C LEU A 43 -12.28 6.62 1.66
N GLU A 44 -12.81 6.15 2.79
CA GLU A 44 -12.01 5.88 4.00
C GLU A 44 -10.91 4.86 3.71
N TYR A 45 -11.26 3.74 3.06
CA TYR A 45 -10.31 2.73 2.62
C TYR A 45 -9.25 3.28 1.63
N GLY A 46 -9.68 4.15 0.71
CA GLY A 46 -8.77 4.83 -0.22
C GLY A 46 -7.75 5.70 0.51
N ILE A 47 -8.19 6.49 1.50
CA ILE A 47 -7.31 7.32 2.34
C ILE A 47 -6.30 6.44 3.08
N ASP A 48 -6.75 5.35 3.71
CA ASP A 48 -5.88 4.42 4.44
C ASP A 48 -4.85 3.75 3.52
N THR A 49 -5.23 3.46 2.28
CA THR A 49 -4.34 2.88 1.26
C THR A 49 -3.25 3.88 0.85
N ILE A 50 -3.60 5.15 0.63
CA ILE A 50 -2.63 6.23 0.32
C ILE A 50 -1.67 6.46 1.50
N ASN A 51 -2.19 6.45 2.73
CA ASN A 51 -1.36 6.56 3.93
C ASN A 51 -0.38 5.39 4.06
N SER A 52 -0.84 4.17 3.77
CA SER A 52 0.00 2.96 3.74
C SER A 52 1.13 3.09 2.70
N PHE A 53 0.84 3.63 1.51
CA PHE A 53 1.86 3.89 0.48
C PHE A 53 2.98 4.80 1.00
N SER A 54 2.63 5.90 1.68
CA SER A 54 3.60 6.85 2.23
C SER A 54 4.51 6.21 3.30
N ALA A 55 3.93 5.31 4.13
CA ALA A 55 4.68 4.56 5.13
C ALA A 55 5.67 3.57 4.48
N ILE A 56 5.23 2.84 3.46
CA ILE A 56 6.08 1.91 2.71
C ILE A 56 7.23 2.66 2.02
N GLU A 57 6.94 3.79 1.37
CA GLU A 57 7.96 4.62 0.73
C GLU A 57 9.06 5.04 1.73
N THR A 58 8.66 5.42 2.95
CA THR A 58 9.59 5.77 4.03
C THR A 58 10.47 4.57 4.42
N ARG A 59 9.87 3.38 4.58
CA ARG A 59 10.61 2.16 4.92
C ARG A 59 11.58 1.74 3.81
N ILE A 60 11.19 1.86 2.53
CA ILE A 60 12.08 1.64 1.38
C ILE A 60 13.28 2.60 1.43
N LYS A 61 13.05 3.88 1.72
CA LYS A 61 14.13 4.88 1.86
C LYS A 61 15.10 4.50 2.98
N ILE A 62 14.59 4.03 4.11
CA ILE A 62 15.41 3.56 5.24
C ILE A 62 16.23 2.33 4.85
N TYR A 63 15.60 1.33 4.23
CA TYR A 63 16.29 0.13 3.76
C TYR A 63 17.37 0.45 2.70
N ARG A 64 17.09 1.36 1.77
CA ARG A 64 18.10 1.80 0.79
C ARG A 64 19.33 2.41 1.47
N LYS A 65 19.11 3.23 2.51
CA LYS A 65 20.20 3.83 3.29
C LYS A 65 21.00 2.77 4.06
N SER A 66 20.35 1.72 4.57
CA SER A 66 21.06 0.64 5.28
C SER A 66 21.87 -0.28 4.36
N CYS A 67 21.54 -0.32 3.08
CA CYS A 67 22.26 -1.11 2.07
C CYS A 67 23.40 -0.34 1.37
N ALA A 68 23.41 1.00 1.46
CA ALA A 68 24.49 1.81 0.90
C ALA A 68 25.73 1.73 1.82
N PRO A 69 26.88 1.21 1.35
CA PRO A 69 28.09 1.23 2.16
C PRO A 69 28.56 2.68 2.32
N SER A 70 28.88 3.06 3.56
CA SER A 70 29.66 4.27 3.86
C SER A 70 31.05 4.19 3.25
#